data_AF-A0A920UHH5-F1
#
_entry.id   AF-A0A920UHH5-F1
#
_cell.length_a   1.000
_cell.length_b   1.000
_cell.length_c   1.000
_cell.angle_alpha   90.00
_cell.angle_beta   90.00
_cell.angle_gamma   90.00
#
_symmetry.space_group_name_H-M   'P 1'
#
loop_
_entity.id
_entity.type
_entity.pdbx_description
1 polymer ?
#
loop_
_entity_poly.entity_id
_entity_poly.type
_entity_poly.pdbx_seq_one_letter_code
_entity_poly.pdbx_strand_id
1 'polypeptide(L)'
;MEKWSQTFFGYRRENGRVGVRNHVVILPVDDISNAAAEMVGNNIKGTLAIPHSYGRLQFGADLELFFRTIIGTGRNPNVAAVVVIGIEPGWTKRVVDSISETGKPVAGFSIEGKGDLSTVAEASRKAQEFVQWATELQREECPISDLWISVKCGESDTTSGLGSNPAVGNLMDKLDPLGVHLVLVKHPNLPVQSRDVQTVLQMMQQKKNFLVPGMRIMISFLITRQMTFLNHSLQKATLLGD
;
A
#
# COMPACT_ATOMS: atom_id res chain seq x y z
N MET A 1 12.56 -28.71 -13.68
CA MET A 1 12.00 -27.38 -13.34
C MET A 1 11.37 -27.50 -11.97
N GLU A 2 11.94 -26.86 -10.96
CA GLU A 2 11.33 -26.80 -9.63
C GLU A 2 9.95 -26.17 -9.75
N LYS A 3 8.92 -26.94 -9.39
CA LYS A 3 7.53 -26.46 -9.37
C LYS A 3 7.39 -25.55 -8.16
N TRP A 4 7.20 -24.26 -8.42
CA TRP A 4 6.85 -23.29 -7.38
C TRP A 4 5.53 -23.72 -6.74
N SER A 5 5.41 -23.54 -5.42
CA SER A 5 4.13 -23.68 -4.74
C SER A 5 3.10 -22.80 -5.45
N GLN A 6 2.03 -23.42 -5.94
CA GLN A 6 0.97 -22.73 -6.69
C GLN A 6 -0.05 -22.06 -5.75
N THR A 7 0.21 -22.12 -4.44
CA THR A 7 -0.64 -21.57 -3.39
C THR A 7 0.18 -20.81 -2.35
N PHE A 8 -0.49 -19.92 -1.63
CA PHE A 8 0.03 -19.17 -0.49
C PHE A 8 -1.03 -19.01 0.59
N PHE A 9 -0.60 -18.84 1.85
CA PHE A 9 -1.52 -18.55 2.95
C PHE A 9 -1.89 -17.05 2.98
N GLY A 10 -3.16 -16.74 2.72
CA GLY A 10 -3.69 -15.38 2.67
C GLY A 10 -4.99 -15.22 3.45
N TYR A 11 -5.45 -13.98 3.58
CA TYR A 11 -6.75 -13.62 4.15
C TYR A 11 -7.72 -13.35 3.00
N ARG A 12 -8.62 -14.29 2.72
CA ARG A 12 -9.70 -14.07 1.75
C ARG A 12 -10.71 -13.10 2.34
N ARG A 13 -11.09 -12.10 1.55
CA ARG A 13 -12.10 -11.09 1.90
C ARG A 13 -13.41 -11.43 1.23
N GLU A 14 -14.51 -10.88 1.75
CA GLU A 14 -15.87 -11.12 1.23
C GLU A 14 -16.03 -10.73 -0.25
N ASN A 15 -15.27 -9.74 -0.71
CA ASN A 15 -15.23 -9.32 -2.12
C ASN A 15 -14.36 -10.21 -3.03
N GLY A 16 -13.91 -11.36 -2.54
CA GLY A 16 -13.09 -12.34 -3.27
C GLY A 16 -11.60 -12.00 -3.37
N ARG A 17 -11.17 -10.78 -3.01
CA ARG A 17 -9.74 -10.41 -3.02
C ARG A 17 -9.01 -11.03 -1.83
N VAL A 18 -7.70 -11.26 -2.00
CA VAL A 18 -6.86 -11.87 -0.96
C VAL A 18 -5.80 -10.88 -0.47
N GLY A 19 -5.70 -10.75 0.85
CA GLY A 19 -4.63 -9.99 1.52
C GLY A 19 -3.53 -10.91 2.03
N VAL A 20 -2.27 -10.48 1.95
CA VAL A 20 -1.14 -11.15 2.60
C VAL A 20 -0.90 -10.67 4.04
N ARG A 21 -1.57 -9.59 4.44
CA ARG A 21 -1.57 -9.02 5.79
C ARG A 21 -3.00 -8.73 6.28
N ASN A 22 -3.11 -8.41 7.56
CA ASN A 22 -4.38 -8.20 8.23
C ASN A 22 -4.32 -7.01 9.20
N HIS A 23 -4.35 -5.80 8.63
CA HIS A 23 -4.21 -4.56 9.39
C HIS A 23 -5.57 -3.94 9.74
N VAL A 24 -5.70 -3.40 10.95
CA VAL A 24 -6.73 -2.41 11.27
C VAL A 24 -6.12 -1.03 11.06
N VAL A 25 -6.67 -0.25 10.14
CA VAL A 25 -6.09 1.04 9.75
C VAL A 25 -6.88 2.19 10.37
N ILE A 26 -6.16 3.17 10.92
CA ILE A 26 -6.72 4.47 11.28
C ILE A 26 -6.36 5.45 10.15
N LEU A 27 -7.38 5.90 9.44
CA LEU A 27 -7.27 6.64 8.19
C LEU A 27 -7.76 8.08 8.40
N PRO A 28 -6.85 9.05 8.58
CA PRO A 28 -7.25 10.45 8.56
C PRO A 28 -7.71 10.85 7.15
N VAL A 29 -8.74 11.69 7.06
CA VAL A 29 -9.24 12.25 5.79
C VAL A 29 -8.50 13.52 5.40
N ASP A 30 -7.89 14.18 6.37
CA ASP A 30 -7.19 15.43 6.22
C ASP A 30 -6.01 15.49 7.19
N ASP A 31 -5.08 16.39 6.93
CA ASP A 31 -3.87 16.54 7.73
C ASP A 31 -4.12 17.09 9.14
N ILE A 32 -5.27 17.75 9.39
CA ILE A 32 -5.69 18.18 10.75
C ILE A 32 -6.04 16.95 11.59
N SER A 33 -6.71 15.97 10.99
CA SER A 33 -7.15 14.74 11.64
C SER A 33 -6.02 13.75 11.93
N ASN A 34 -4.79 14.02 11.44
CA ASN A 34 -3.62 13.18 11.70
C ASN A 34 -3.35 13.00 13.19
N ALA A 35 -3.41 14.08 13.98
CA ALA A 35 -3.13 14.01 15.41
C ALA A 35 -4.10 13.06 16.12
N ALA A 36 -5.40 13.15 15.81
CA ALA A 36 -6.40 12.23 16.34
C ALA A 36 -6.15 10.78 15.89
N ALA A 37 -5.79 10.56 14.62
CA ALA A 37 -5.48 9.23 14.10
C ALA A 37 -4.27 8.60 14.79
N GLU A 38 -3.20 9.37 15.00
CA GLU A 38 -2.00 8.93 15.72
C GLU A 38 -2.29 8.65 17.19
N MET A 39 -3.10 9.47 17.86
CA MET A 39 -3.52 9.22 19.24
C MET A 39 -4.28 7.90 19.38
N VAL A 40 -5.20 7.59 18.46
CA VAL A 40 -5.89 6.28 18.44
C VAL A 40 -4.90 5.15 18.20
N GLY A 41 -3.96 5.32 17.27
CA GLY A 41 -2.90 4.35 17.00
C GLY A 41 -1.98 4.08 18.20
N ASN A 42 -1.73 5.11 19.00
CA ASN A 42 -0.96 5.01 20.23
C ASN A 42 -1.72 4.29 21.34
N ASN A 43 -3.04 4.53 21.46
CA ASN A 43 -3.92 3.91 22.44
C ASN A 43 -4.15 2.42 22.18
N ILE A 44 -4.40 2.04 20.92
CA ILE A 44 -4.81 0.68 20.55
C ILE A 44 -3.70 -0.01 19.75
N LYS A 45 -2.95 -0.88 20.42
CA LYS A 45 -1.92 -1.70 19.77
C LYS A 45 -2.54 -2.67 18.76
N GLY A 46 -1.83 -2.91 17.66
CA GLY A 46 -2.33 -3.72 16.54
C GLY A 46 -3.05 -2.91 15.45
N THR A 47 -3.23 -1.61 15.66
CA THR A 47 -3.68 -0.67 14.62
C THR A 47 -2.50 -0.02 13.89
N LEU A 48 -2.77 0.51 12.70
CA LEU A 48 -1.81 1.26 11.89
C LEU A 48 -2.43 2.60 11.49
N ALA A 49 -1.94 3.69 12.09
CA ALA A 49 -2.27 5.04 11.66
C ALA A 49 -1.49 5.40 10.38
N ILE A 50 -2.16 6.01 9.41
CA ILE A 50 -1.55 6.41 8.12
C ILE A 50 -1.70 7.92 7.93
N PRO A 51 -0.90 8.75 8.64
CA PRO A 51 -0.96 10.19 8.50
C PRO A 51 -0.46 10.65 7.13
N HIS A 52 -0.97 11.77 6.65
CA HIS A 52 -0.56 12.37 5.37
C HIS A 52 -0.73 13.89 5.37
N SER A 53 -0.05 14.57 4.44
CA SER A 53 -0.07 16.04 4.33
C SER A 53 -1.17 16.61 3.43
N TYR A 54 -2.07 15.76 2.91
CA TYR A 54 -3.13 16.16 1.98
C TYR A 54 -4.52 16.23 2.66
N GLY A 55 -5.55 16.60 1.90
CA GLY A 55 -6.94 16.66 2.37
C GLY A 55 -7.41 18.08 2.75
N ARG A 56 -6.62 19.11 2.40
CA ARG A 56 -7.02 20.52 2.45
C ARG A 56 -6.58 21.26 1.19
N LEU A 57 -7.43 22.18 0.76
CA LEU A 57 -7.18 23.12 -0.36
C LEU A 57 -6.97 22.45 -1.73
N GLN A 58 -7.26 21.15 -1.89
CA GLN A 58 -7.37 20.53 -3.21
C GLN A 58 -8.74 20.84 -3.84
N PHE A 59 -8.76 20.98 -5.16
CA PHE A 59 -9.97 21.23 -5.94
C PHE A 59 -9.91 20.48 -7.28
N GLY A 60 -11.07 20.27 -7.90
CA GLY A 60 -11.17 19.63 -9.21
C GLY A 60 -10.49 18.25 -9.26
N ALA A 61 -9.63 18.06 -10.26
CA ALA A 61 -8.96 16.78 -10.51
C ALA A 61 -8.04 16.33 -9.35
N ASP A 62 -7.40 17.28 -8.64
CA ASP A 62 -6.51 16.96 -7.53
C ASP A 62 -7.29 16.44 -6.32
N LEU A 63 -8.48 17.01 -6.06
CA LEU A 63 -9.37 16.55 -5.00
C LEU A 63 -9.90 15.14 -5.28
N GLU A 64 -10.28 14.88 -6.53
CA GLU A 64 -10.75 13.55 -6.95
C GLU A 64 -9.62 12.51 -6.92
N LEU A 65 -8.40 12.89 -7.30
CA LEU A 65 -7.23 12.05 -7.14
C LEU A 65 -6.97 11.72 -5.66
N PHE A 66 -7.08 12.72 -4.78
CA PHE A 66 -6.93 12.55 -3.35
C PHE A 66 -7.94 11.53 -2.80
N PHE A 67 -9.23 11.74 -3.03
CA PHE A 67 -10.27 10.81 -2.56
C PHE A 67 -10.06 9.41 -3.14
N ARG A 68 -9.77 9.29 -4.44
CA ARG A 68 -9.48 7.98 -5.05
C ARG A 68 -8.32 7.26 -4.37
N THR A 69 -7.28 8.01 -3.99
CA THR A 69 -6.09 7.48 -3.33
C THR A 69 -6.41 7.01 -1.92
N ILE A 70 -7.02 7.85 -1.08
CA ILE A 70 -7.31 7.51 0.33
C ILE A 70 -8.34 6.38 0.44
N ILE A 71 -9.38 6.40 -0.40
CA ILE A 71 -10.37 5.32 -0.52
C ILE A 71 -9.65 4.04 -1.00
N GLY A 72 -8.74 4.15 -1.97
CA GLY A 72 -7.91 3.03 -2.43
C GLY A 72 -7.09 2.39 -1.32
N THR A 73 -6.54 3.18 -0.39
CA THR A 73 -5.82 2.70 0.79
C THR A 73 -6.73 1.86 1.68
N GLY A 74 -7.92 2.36 2.02
CA GLY A 74 -8.89 1.62 2.86
C GLY A 74 -9.44 0.36 2.18
N ARG A 75 -9.63 0.39 0.85
CA ARG A 75 -10.11 -0.75 0.04
C ARG A 75 -9.05 -1.84 -0.17
N ASN A 76 -7.80 -1.64 0.24
CA ASN A 76 -6.72 -2.62 0.07
C ASN A 76 -7.04 -3.94 0.82
N PRO A 77 -6.83 -5.13 0.22
CA PRO A 77 -7.17 -6.40 0.86
C PRO A 77 -6.29 -6.75 2.08
N ASN A 78 -5.13 -6.10 2.25
CA ASN A 78 -4.32 -6.19 3.46
C ASN A 78 -4.93 -5.47 4.66
N VAL A 79 -5.96 -4.66 4.43
CA VAL A 79 -6.68 -3.92 5.47
C VAL A 79 -7.95 -4.71 5.82
N ALA A 80 -8.02 -5.19 7.05
CA ALA A 80 -9.15 -5.95 7.58
C ALA A 80 -10.33 -5.04 7.87
N ALA A 81 -10.08 -3.93 8.56
CA ALA A 81 -11.08 -2.95 8.97
C ALA A 81 -10.46 -1.55 8.99
N VAL A 82 -11.31 -0.52 8.91
CA VAL A 82 -10.87 0.88 8.82
C VAL A 82 -11.64 1.76 9.80
N VAL A 83 -10.91 2.56 10.57
CA VAL A 83 -11.46 3.70 11.31
C VAL A 83 -11.09 4.97 10.55
N VAL A 84 -12.07 5.68 10.01
CA VAL A 84 -11.90 6.93 9.28
C VAL A 84 -12.13 8.09 10.23
N ILE A 85 -11.19 9.03 10.30
CA ILE A 85 -11.30 10.24 11.11
C ILE A 85 -11.14 11.45 10.19
N GLY A 86 -12.13 12.32 10.15
CA GLY A 86 -12.04 13.58 9.41
C GLY A 86 -12.42 14.76 10.28
N ILE A 87 -12.15 15.97 9.78
CA ILE A 87 -12.59 17.19 10.46
C ILE A 87 -14.12 17.29 10.44
N GLU A 88 -14.73 17.08 9.27
CA GLU A 88 -16.16 17.29 9.02
C GLU A 88 -16.87 16.00 8.54
N PRO A 89 -18.17 15.84 8.81
CA PRO A 89 -18.88 14.58 8.60
C PRO A 89 -19.12 14.19 7.13
N GLY A 90 -19.23 15.14 6.20
CA GLY A 90 -19.52 14.91 4.79
C GLY A 90 -18.42 14.13 4.06
N TRP A 91 -17.19 14.63 4.07
CA TRP A 91 -16.02 13.97 3.47
C TRP A 91 -15.68 12.68 4.20
N THR A 92 -15.82 12.66 5.52
CA THR A 92 -15.69 11.44 6.33
C THR A 92 -16.65 10.37 5.83
N LYS A 93 -17.93 10.72 5.67
CA LYS A 93 -18.96 9.81 5.16
C LYS A 93 -18.66 9.35 3.73
N ARG A 94 -18.24 10.24 2.83
CA ARG A 94 -17.83 9.88 1.45
C ARG A 94 -16.77 8.78 1.44
N VAL A 95 -15.75 8.89 2.29
CA VAL A 95 -14.67 7.90 2.40
C VAL A 95 -15.19 6.59 3.01
N VAL A 96 -15.97 6.67 4.09
CA VAL A 96 -16.58 5.51 4.77
C VAL A 96 -17.44 4.70 3.81
N ASP A 97 -18.40 5.36 3.15
CA ASP A 97 -19.36 4.72 2.24
C ASP A 97 -18.61 4.00 1.10
N SER A 98 -17.62 4.68 0.49
CA SER A 98 -16.83 4.14 -0.62
C SER A 98 -15.94 2.95 -0.24
N ILE A 99 -15.48 2.87 1.02
CA ILE A 99 -14.71 1.72 1.51
C ILE A 99 -15.66 0.58 1.87
N SER A 100 -16.82 0.89 2.46
CA SER A 100 -17.82 -0.09 2.89
C SER A 100 -18.38 -0.93 1.74
N GLU A 101 -18.38 -0.41 0.51
CA GLU A 101 -18.66 -1.15 -0.74
C GLU A 101 -17.85 -2.45 -0.89
N THR A 102 -16.70 -2.55 -0.21
CA THR A 102 -15.87 -3.76 -0.26
C THR A 102 -16.31 -4.88 0.68
N GLY A 103 -17.35 -4.66 1.49
CA GLY A 103 -17.87 -5.59 2.50
C GLY A 103 -17.13 -5.54 3.85
N LYS A 104 -16.00 -4.84 3.93
CA LYS A 104 -15.22 -4.80 5.18
C LYS A 104 -15.83 -3.85 6.23
N PRO A 105 -15.58 -4.11 7.53
CA PRO A 105 -16.00 -3.19 8.59
C PRO A 105 -15.31 -1.83 8.47
N VAL A 106 -16.11 -0.75 8.49
CA VAL A 106 -15.62 0.64 8.46
C VAL A 106 -16.42 1.45 9.47
N ALA A 107 -15.75 2.32 10.23
CA ALA A 107 -16.38 3.29 11.12
C ALA A 107 -15.84 4.68 10.85
N GLY A 108 -16.73 5.68 10.83
CA GLY A 108 -16.37 7.09 10.61
C GLY A 108 -16.58 7.94 11.85
N PHE A 109 -15.64 8.86 12.10
CA PHE A 109 -15.73 9.84 13.18
C PHE A 109 -15.34 11.22 12.66
N SER A 110 -16.08 12.25 13.10
CA SER A 110 -15.80 13.65 12.78
C SER A 110 -15.41 14.42 14.04
N ILE A 111 -14.35 15.22 13.94
CA ILE A 111 -13.84 16.05 15.05
C ILE A 111 -14.76 17.25 15.32
N GLU A 112 -15.29 17.87 14.27
CA GLU A 112 -16.15 19.05 14.37
C GLU A 112 -17.38 18.76 15.25
N GLY A 113 -17.65 19.67 16.19
CA GLY A 113 -18.76 19.57 17.15
C GLY A 113 -18.52 18.65 18.36
N LYS A 114 -17.48 17.80 18.34
CA LYS A 114 -17.14 16.89 19.46
C LYS A 114 -15.78 17.19 20.11
N GLY A 115 -14.86 17.76 19.35
CA GLY A 115 -13.47 17.95 19.74
C GLY A 115 -12.64 16.67 19.70
N ASP A 116 -11.32 16.83 19.75
CA ASP A 116 -10.36 15.73 19.55
C ASP A 116 -10.48 14.65 20.62
N LEU A 117 -10.53 15.02 21.90
CA LEU A 117 -10.50 14.05 23.01
C LEU A 117 -11.69 13.09 22.97
N SER A 118 -12.90 13.60 22.74
CA SER A 118 -14.09 12.75 22.64
C SER A 118 -14.04 11.86 21.41
N THR A 119 -13.61 12.43 20.28
CA THR A 119 -13.48 11.71 19.00
C THR A 119 -12.47 10.56 19.12
N VAL A 120 -11.30 10.83 19.70
CA VAL A 120 -10.26 9.83 19.94
C VAL A 120 -10.75 8.74 20.88
N ALA A 121 -11.50 9.08 21.93
CA ALA A 121 -12.05 8.09 22.85
C ALA A 121 -13.05 7.14 22.17
N GLU A 122 -13.99 7.68 21.38
CA GLU A 122 -14.96 6.89 20.61
C GLU A 122 -14.27 6.03 19.54
N ALA A 123 -13.36 6.61 18.77
CA ALA A 123 -12.60 5.93 17.74
C ALA A 123 -11.69 4.82 18.32
N SER A 124 -11.10 5.03 19.50
CA SER A 124 -10.27 4.03 20.18
C SER A 124 -11.08 2.79 20.59
N ARG A 125 -12.30 2.98 21.13
CA ARG A 125 -13.19 1.85 21.45
C ARG A 125 -13.51 1.05 20.21
N LYS A 126 -13.83 1.73 19.11
CA LYS A 126 -14.17 1.05 17.85
C LYS A 126 -12.97 0.34 17.23
N ALA A 127 -11.79 0.95 17.30
CA ALA A 127 -10.55 0.33 16.85
C ALA A 127 -10.24 -0.94 17.65
N GLN A 128 -10.50 -0.94 18.97
CA GLN A 128 -10.33 -2.14 19.80
C GLN A 128 -11.24 -3.29 19.36
N GLU A 129 -12.53 -3.01 19.11
CA GLU A 129 -13.48 -4.00 18.57
C GLU A 129 -12.98 -4.58 17.24
N PHE A 130 -12.50 -3.72 16.34
CA PHE A 130 -11.97 -4.15 15.05
C PHE A 130 -10.69 -4.97 15.17
N VAL A 131 -9.80 -4.65 16.12
CA VAL A 131 -8.60 -5.46 16.36
C VAL A 131 -8.99 -6.84 16.88
N GLN A 132 -9.90 -6.93 17.84
CA GLN A 132 -10.40 -8.22 18.36
C GLN A 132 -10.97 -9.08 17.22
N TRP A 133 -11.91 -8.53 16.45
CA TRP A 133 -12.47 -9.22 15.28
C TRP A 133 -11.40 -9.62 14.26
N ALA A 134 -10.48 -8.71 13.92
CA ALA A 134 -9.45 -9.00 12.92
C ALA A 134 -8.51 -10.13 13.38
N THR A 135 -8.19 -10.22 14.67
CA THR A 135 -7.31 -11.26 15.20
C THR A 135 -7.91 -12.67 15.19
N GLU A 136 -9.23 -12.79 15.13
CA GLU A 136 -9.90 -14.09 15.04
C GLU A 136 -9.79 -14.70 13.63
N LEU A 137 -9.58 -13.87 12.61
CA LEU A 137 -9.47 -14.31 11.22
C LEU A 137 -8.20 -15.16 11.01
N GLN A 138 -8.39 -16.35 10.44
CA GLN A 138 -7.30 -17.26 10.08
C GLN A 138 -6.91 -17.11 8.61
N ARG A 139 -5.65 -17.46 8.31
CA ARG A 139 -5.20 -17.55 6.91
C ARG A 139 -5.69 -18.86 6.31
N GLU A 140 -6.01 -18.80 5.03
CA GLU A 140 -6.39 -19.95 4.22
C GLU A 140 -5.49 -20.08 3.01
N GLU A 141 -5.44 -21.28 2.45
CA GLU A 141 -4.67 -21.57 1.25
C GLU A 141 -5.36 -20.93 0.03
N CYS A 142 -4.67 -19.99 -0.62
CA CYS A 142 -5.16 -19.25 -1.78
C CYS A 142 -4.26 -19.53 -3.00
N PRO A 143 -4.82 -19.59 -4.22
CA PRO A 143 -4.01 -19.76 -5.42
C PRO A 143 -3.09 -18.55 -5.65
N ILE A 144 -1.90 -18.78 -6.19
CA ILE A 144 -0.91 -17.72 -6.43
C ILE A 144 -1.43 -16.63 -7.38
N SER A 145 -2.38 -16.95 -8.26
CA SER A 145 -3.07 -16.00 -9.15
C SER A 145 -3.80 -14.88 -8.39
N ASP A 146 -4.19 -15.10 -7.13
CA ASP A 146 -4.83 -14.06 -6.30
C ASP A 146 -3.82 -13.00 -5.82
N LEU A 147 -2.51 -13.22 -6.03
CA LEU A 147 -1.47 -12.30 -5.58
C LEU A 147 -1.36 -11.07 -6.50
N TRP A 148 -1.17 -9.91 -5.86
CA TRP A 148 -0.91 -8.65 -6.53
C TRP A 148 0.48 -8.15 -6.12
N ILE A 149 1.38 -8.03 -7.09
CA ILE A 149 2.76 -7.59 -6.87
C ILE A 149 2.97 -6.27 -7.60
N SER A 150 3.39 -5.25 -6.84
CA SER A 150 3.83 -3.98 -7.38
C SER A 150 5.34 -3.88 -7.25
N VAL A 151 5.99 -3.42 -8.32
CA VAL A 151 7.44 -3.18 -8.36
C VAL A 151 7.66 -1.69 -8.54
N LYS A 152 8.47 -1.13 -7.64
CA LYS A 152 8.91 0.26 -7.70
C LYS A 152 10.41 0.31 -7.49
N CYS A 153 11.12 0.94 -8.43
CA CYS A 153 12.50 1.33 -8.18
C CYS A 153 12.49 2.46 -7.15
N GLY A 154 13.31 2.31 -6.10
CA GLY A 154 13.54 3.34 -5.09
C GLY A 154 14.46 4.41 -5.65
N GLU A 155 15.75 4.31 -5.30
CA GLU A 155 16.80 5.17 -5.84
C GLU A 155 17.51 4.45 -6.99
N SER A 156 17.75 5.17 -8.08
CA SER A 156 18.42 4.59 -9.26
C SER A 156 19.93 4.72 -9.11
N ASP A 157 20.63 3.60 -9.20
CA ASP A 157 22.08 3.54 -9.29
C ASP A 157 22.51 2.59 -10.43
N THR A 158 23.80 2.63 -10.78
CA THR A 158 24.35 1.79 -11.87
C THR A 158 24.22 0.30 -11.56
N THR A 159 24.28 -0.09 -10.28
CA THR A 159 24.20 -1.51 -9.88
C THR A 159 22.79 -2.06 -10.02
N SER A 160 21.76 -1.22 -9.89
CA SER A 160 20.37 -1.64 -10.03
C SER A 160 20.04 -2.14 -11.42
N GLY A 161 20.58 -1.46 -12.45
CA GLY A 161 20.42 -1.89 -13.84
C GLY A 161 21.11 -3.23 -14.16
N LEU A 162 22.14 -3.59 -13.39
CA LEU A 162 22.94 -4.80 -13.62
C LEU A 162 22.51 -5.98 -12.73
N GLY A 163 21.91 -5.72 -11.57
CA GLY A 163 21.57 -6.73 -10.58
C GLY A 163 20.08 -6.79 -10.23
N SER A 164 19.61 -5.83 -9.45
CA SER A 164 18.26 -5.88 -8.87
C SER A 164 17.15 -5.83 -9.92
N ASN A 165 17.26 -4.96 -10.93
CA ASN A 165 16.24 -4.84 -11.97
C ASN A 165 16.14 -6.09 -12.84
N PRO A 166 17.25 -6.68 -13.37
CA PRO A 166 17.19 -7.97 -14.05
C PRO A 166 16.63 -9.11 -13.18
N ALA A 167 16.99 -9.16 -11.89
CA ALA A 167 16.48 -10.18 -10.98
C ALA A 167 14.96 -10.08 -10.78
N VAL A 168 14.43 -8.86 -10.63
CA VAL A 168 12.98 -8.62 -10.53
C VAL A 168 12.29 -8.88 -11.87
N GLY A 169 12.91 -8.51 -13.00
CA GLY A 169 12.39 -8.86 -14.34
C GLY A 169 12.22 -10.37 -14.49
N ASN A 170 13.24 -11.15 -14.13
CA ASN A 170 13.17 -12.62 -14.14
C ASN A 170 12.11 -13.18 -13.18
N LEU A 171 11.86 -12.54 -12.04
CA LEU A 171 10.75 -12.91 -11.15
C LEU A 171 9.40 -12.66 -11.84
N MET A 172 9.22 -11.48 -12.45
CA MET A 172 7.99 -11.11 -13.14
C MET A 172 7.69 -12.06 -14.31
N ASP A 173 8.71 -12.40 -15.12
CA ASP A 173 8.56 -13.33 -16.24
C ASP A 173 8.14 -14.75 -15.80
N LYS A 174 8.52 -15.15 -14.58
CA LYS A 174 8.11 -16.45 -14.01
C LYS A 174 6.70 -16.42 -13.41
N LEU A 175 6.22 -15.26 -12.98
CA LEU A 175 4.90 -15.10 -12.34
C LEU A 175 3.80 -14.75 -13.35
N ASP A 176 4.13 -14.10 -14.48
CA ASP A 176 3.16 -13.77 -15.55
C ASP A 176 2.38 -15.01 -16.05
N PRO A 177 3.03 -16.17 -16.34
CA PRO A 177 2.31 -17.37 -16.76
C PRO A 177 1.41 -17.99 -15.68
N LEU A 178 1.63 -17.62 -14.40
CA LEU A 178 0.84 -18.12 -13.27
C LEU A 178 -0.40 -17.25 -12.98
N GLY A 179 -0.64 -16.22 -13.80
CA GLY A 179 -1.81 -15.34 -13.67
C GLY A 179 -1.72 -14.34 -12.52
N VAL A 180 -0.52 -14.09 -11.99
CA VAL A 180 -0.29 -13.08 -10.94
C VAL A 180 -0.49 -11.69 -11.51
N HIS A 181 -1.17 -10.81 -10.76
CA HIS A 181 -1.31 -9.42 -11.15
C HIS A 181 -0.02 -8.65 -10.86
N LEU A 182 0.70 -8.30 -11.93
CA LEU A 182 1.96 -7.58 -11.86
C LEU A 182 1.76 -6.10 -12.22
N VAL A 183 2.34 -5.19 -11.42
CA VAL A 183 2.25 -3.74 -11.65
C VAL A 183 3.65 -3.14 -11.55
N LEU A 184 4.06 -2.36 -12.55
CA LEU A 184 5.32 -1.61 -12.52
C LEU A 184 5.03 -0.12 -12.40
N VAL A 185 5.59 0.51 -11.37
CA VAL A 185 5.33 1.93 -11.07
C VAL A 185 6.57 2.76 -11.40
N LYS A 186 6.45 3.70 -12.35
CA LYS A 186 7.53 4.62 -12.74
C LYS A 186 7.11 6.09 -12.55
N HIS A 187 8.08 6.95 -12.24
CA HIS A 187 7.86 8.40 -12.26
C HIS A 187 7.64 8.87 -13.72
N PRO A 188 6.62 9.69 -14.02
CA PRO A 188 6.27 10.07 -15.39
C PRO A 188 7.42 10.76 -16.15
N ASN A 189 8.26 11.52 -15.44
CA ASN A 189 9.31 12.35 -16.06
C ASN A 189 10.71 11.72 -16.10
N LEU A 190 10.88 10.43 -15.73
CA LEU A 190 12.20 9.79 -15.84
C LEU A 190 12.44 9.32 -17.28
N PRO A 191 13.42 9.91 -18.01
CA PRO A 191 13.75 9.46 -19.36
C PRO A 191 14.11 7.97 -19.33
N VAL A 192 13.69 7.22 -20.34
CA VAL A 192 14.08 5.82 -20.49
C VAL A 192 15.56 5.83 -20.89
N GLN A 193 16.45 5.46 -19.95
CA GLN A 193 17.91 5.57 -20.16
C GLN A 193 18.48 4.53 -21.14
N SER A 194 17.70 3.55 -21.61
CA SER A 194 18.14 2.59 -22.63
C SER A 194 17.01 2.17 -23.57
N ARG A 195 17.35 2.00 -24.87
CA ARG A 195 16.44 1.44 -25.89
C ARG A 195 15.84 0.09 -25.46
N ASP A 196 16.55 -0.70 -24.67
CA ASP A 196 16.09 -2.01 -24.20
C ASP A 196 14.91 -1.92 -23.22
N VAL A 197 14.87 -0.91 -22.36
CA VAL A 197 13.72 -0.69 -21.46
C VAL A 197 12.52 -0.14 -22.23
N GLN A 198 12.75 0.61 -23.32
CA GLN A 198 11.66 0.99 -24.24
C GLN A 198 11.07 -0.25 -24.93
N THR A 199 11.90 -1.19 -25.37
CA THR A 199 11.44 -2.45 -25.97
C THR A 199 10.64 -3.29 -24.97
N VAL A 200 11.09 -3.40 -23.71
CA VAL A 200 10.35 -4.10 -22.65
C VAL A 200 9.03 -3.39 -22.33
N LEU A 201 9.01 -2.05 -22.22
CA LEU A 201 7.78 -1.28 -21.99
C LEU A 201 6.81 -1.36 -23.18
N GLN A 202 7.31 -1.36 -24.41
CA GLN A 202 6.50 -1.41 -25.62
C GLN A 202 5.96 -2.83 -25.88
N MET A 203 6.73 -3.88 -25.52
CA MET A 203 6.24 -5.26 -25.45
C MET A 203 5.20 -5.45 -24.34
N MET A 204 5.38 -4.81 -23.18
CA MET A 204 4.44 -4.88 -22.05
C MET A 204 3.17 -4.04 -22.28
N GLN A 205 3.24 -2.91 -23.00
CA GLN A 205 2.07 -2.13 -23.42
C GLN A 205 1.27 -2.80 -24.54
N GLN A 206 1.89 -3.64 -25.37
CA GLN A 206 1.18 -4.42 -26.40
C GLN A 206 0.41 -5.63 -25.85
N LYS A 207 0.78 -6.17 -24.68
CA LYS A 207 -0.06 -7.12 -23.93
C LYS A 207 -1.21 -6.33 -23.29
N LYS A 208 -2.39 -6.36 -23.92
CA LYS A 208 -3.65 -5.61 -23.66
C LYS A 208 -4.20 -5.52 -22.21
N ASN A 209 -3.50 -5.95 -21.17
CA ASN A 209 -4.01 -6.01 -19.79
C ASN A 209 -3.28 -5.11 -18.76
N PHE A 210 -2.31 -4.28 -19.16
CA PHE A 210 -1.46 -3.55 -18.20
C PHE A 210 -1.88 -2.11 -17.84
N LEU A 211 -2.86 -1.53 -18.55
CA LEU A 211 -3.39 -0.20 -18.25
C LEU A 211 -4.85 -0.31 -17.81
N VAL A 212 -5.06 -0.60 -16.53
CA VAL A 212 -6.38 -0.43 -15.91
C VAL A 212 -6.50 1.04 -15.49
N PRO A 213 -7.46 1.82 -16.01
CA PRO A 213 -7.72 3.17 -15.52
C PRO A 213 -8.22 3.07 -14.08
N GLY A 214 -7.35 3.35 -13.11
CA GLY A 214 -7.67 3.26 -11.69
C GLY A 214 -6.54 2.67 -10.85
N MET A 215 -5.53 3.49 -10.56
CA MET A 215 -4.53 3.15 -9.54
C MET A 215 -5.21 2.86 -8.19
N ARG A 216 -5.04 1.63 -7.69
CA ARG A 216 -5.36 1.24 -6.31
C ARG A 216 -4.11 0.56 -5.71
N ILE A 217 -3.54 1.23 -4.72
CA ILE A 217 -2.27 1.06 -3.95
C ILE A 217 -2.03 -0.39 -3.47
N MET A 218 -0.82 -0.91 -3.17
CA MET A 218 0.61 -0.77 -3.52
C MET A 218 1.30 -1.68 -2.48
N ILE A 219 2.04 -2.72 -2.89
CA ILE A 219 3.02 -3.38 -2.02
C ILE A 219 4.37 -2.98 -2.59
N SER A 220 5.11 -2.11 -1.90
CA SER A 220 6.45 -1.70 -2.32
C SER A 220 7.47 -2.71 -1.80
N PHE A 221 8.18 -3.39 -2.70
CA PHE A 221 9.46 -3.99 -2.36
C PHE A 221 10.54 -2.92 -2.48
N LEU A 222 11.06 -2.44 -1.35
CA LEU A 222 12.21 -1.56 -1.31
C LEU A 222 13.48 -2.41 -1.42
N ILE A 223 14.15 -2.42 -2.58
CA ILE A 223 15.34 -3.25 -2.85
C ILE A 223 16.64 -2.63 -2.30
N THR A 224 16.58 -1.71 -1.33
CA THR A 224 17.75 -0.90 -0.94
C THR A 224 18.27 -1.06 0.49
N ARG A 225 18.01 -2.19 1.18
CA ARG A 225 18.55 -2.39 2.54
C ARG A 225 19.70 -3.38 2.71
N GLN A 226 20.38 -3.79 1.63
CA GLN A 226 21.52 -4.71 1.72
C GLN A 226 22.90 -4.10 1.37
N MET A 227 22.99 -2.87 0.86
CA MET A 227 24.29 -2.27 0.50
C MET A 227 24.82 -1.19 1.46
N THR A 228 24.04 -0.73 2.44
CA THR A 228 24.55 0.25 3.42
C THR A 228 25.59 -0.36 4.38
N PHE A 229 25.58 -1.69 4.56
CA PHE A 229 26.61 -2.40 5.35
C PHE A 229 27.96 -2.55 4.62
N LEU A 230 27.94 -2.56 3.28
CA LEU A 230 29.16 -2.69 2.48
C LEU A 230 29.89 -1.34 2.32
N ASN A 231 29.17 -0.22 2.22
CA ASN A 231 29.83 1.09 2.13
C ASN A 231 30.54 1.52 3.42
N HIS A 232 30.00 1.16 4.60
CA HIS A 232 30.66 1.52 5.86
C HIS A 232 31.92 0.68 6.14
N SER A 233 32.01 -0.51 5.52
CA SER A 233 33.15 -1.41 5.57
C SER A 233 34.23 -1.03 4.56
N LEU A 234 33.83 -0.55 3.38
CA LEU A 234 34.75 -0.11 2.32
C LEU A 234 35.40 1.26 2.61
N GLN A 235 34.69 2.20 3.27
CA GLN A 235 35.29 3.47 3.70
C GLN A 235 36.31 3.33 4.84
N LYS A 236 36.25 2.25 5.65
CA LYS A 236 37.28 1.96 6.65
C LYS A 236 38.51 1.27 6.06
N ALA A 237 38.39 0.61 4.91
CA ALA A 237 39.49 -0.07 4.24
C ALA A 237 40.35 0.86 3.34
N THR A 238 39.85 2.07 3.03
CA THR A 238 40.59 3.06 2.21
C THR A 238 41.34 4.13 3.02
N LEU A 239 41.22 4.12 4.36
CA LEU A 239 41.87 5.08 5.27
C LEU A 239 42.98 4.46 6.14
N LEU A 240 43.42 3.23 5.84
CA LEU A 240 44.52 2.53 6.50
C LEU A 240 45.56 1.98 5.49
N GLY A 241 45.69 2.66 4.36
CA GLY A 241 46.79 2.47 3.42
C GLY A 241 47.82 3.58 3.60
N ASP A 242 48.51 3.54 4.74
CA ASP A 242 49.88 4.03 5.02
C ASP A 242 50.30 3.51 6.40
#